data_AF-A0A9E3J879-F1
#
_entry.id   AF-A0A9E3J879-F1
#
_cell.length_a   1.000
_cell.length_b   1.000
_cell.length_c   1.000
_cell.angle_alpha   90.00
_cell.angle_beta   90.00
_cell.angle_gamma   90.00
#
_symmetry.space_group_name_H-M   'P 1'
#
loop_
_entity.id
_entity.type
_entity.pdbx_description
1 polymer ?
#
loop_
_entity_poly.entity_id
_entity_poly.type
_entity_poly.pdbx_seq_one_letter_code
_entity_poly.pdbx_strand_id
1 'polypeptide(L)' 'MANTETTLKEALASIEGATGVALVDYTSGMALGTMGGSKTFDLNVAAAGNTDVVRAK' A
#
# COMPACT_ATOMS: atom_id res chain seq x y z
N MET A 1 -9.53 10.41 15.93
CA MET A 1 -9.65 10.11 14.48
C MET A 1 -8.29 9.60 14.04
N ALA A 2 -8.17 8.33 13.67
CA ALA A 2 -6.90 7.81 13.16
C ALA A 2 -6.59 8.51 11.83
N ASN A 3 -5.43 9.16 11.73
CA ASN A 3 -4.96 9.72 10.47
C ASN A 3 -4.38 8.59 9.60
N THR A 4 -4.41 8.76 8.28
CA THR A 4 -3.95 7.75 7.30
C THR A 4 -2.52 7.27 7.61
N GLU A 5 -1.66 8.18 8.07
CA GLU A 5 -0.28 7.87 8.45
C GLU A 5 -0.18 6.93 9.66
N THR A 6 -0.95 7.15 10.74
CA THR A 6 -0.95 6.26 11.91
C THR A 6 -1.47 4.89 11.53
N THR A 7 -2.55 4.81 10.75
CA THR A 7 -3.09 3.53 10.29
C THR A 7 -2.09 2.74 9.44
N LEU A 8 -1.36 3.40 8.52
CA LEU A 8 -0.33 2.76 7.72
C LEU A 8 0.84 2.27 8.60
N LYS A 9 1.25 3.07 9.58
CA LYS A 9 2.34 2.70 10.49
C LYS A 9 1.98 1.51 11.36
N GLU A 10 0.76 1.47 11.90
CA GLU A 10 0.24 0.35 12.68
C GLU A 10 0.15 -0.92 11.83
N ALA A 11 -0.37 -0.82 10.60
CA ALA A 11 -0.44 -1.95 9.68
C ALA A 11 0.96 -2.53 9.39
N LEU A 12 1.95 -1.67 9.09
CA LEU A 12 3.32 -2.08 8.83
C LEU A 12 3.97 -2.76 10.04
N ALA A 13 3.69 -2.27 11.26
CA ALA A 13 4.21 -2.85 12.49
C ALA A 13 3.51 -4.16 12.91
N SER A 14 2.23 -4.32 12.55
CA SER A 14 1.42 -5.48 12.94
C SER A 14 1.69 -6.73 12.11
N ILE A 15 2.19 -6.58 10.88
CA ILE A 15 2.46 -7.68 9.96
C ILE A 15 3.94 -8.00 10.00
N GLU A 16 4.29 -9.11 10.63
CA GLU A 16 5.68 -9.56 10.72
C GLU A 16 6.28 -9.76 9.31
N GLY A 17 7.45 -9.17 9.09
CA GLY A 17 8.14 -9.22 7.80
C GLY A 17 7.59 -8.28 6.72
N ALA A 18 6.60 -7.43 7.03
CA ALA A 18 6.14 -6.41 6.08
C ALA A 18 7.24 -5.38 5.80
N THR A 19 7.60 -5.23 4.53
CA THR A 19 8.63 -4.28 4.05
C THR A 19 8.05 -2.98 3.51
N GLY A 20 6.73 -2.94 3.30
CA GLY A 20 6.00 -1.78 2.88
C GLY A 20 4.50 -2.00 2.94
N VAL A 21 3.76 -0.90 2.95
CA VAL A 21 2.29 -0.86 2.98
C VAL A 21 1.81 0.26 2.09
N ALA A 22 0.71 0.02 1.39
CA ALA A 22 0.06 1.01 0.53
C ALA A 22 -1.46 0.93 0.72
N LEU A 23 -2.09 2.08 0.93
CA LEU A 23 -3.53 2.25 0.79
C LEU A 23 -3.82 2.65 -0.66
N VAL A 24 -4.66 1.89 -1.34
CA VAL A 24 -4.89 2.04 -2.78
C VAL A 24 -6.37 2.30 -3.04
N ASP A 25 -6.67 3.29 -3.88
CA ASP A 25 -8.03 3.47 -4.39
C ASP A 25 -8.32 2.41 -5.46
N TYR A 26 -9.32 1.57 -5.18
CA TYR A 26 -9.73 0.50 -6.08
C TYR A 26 -10.17 1.00 -7.46
N THR A 27 -10.71 2.22 -7.58
CA THR A 27 -11.29 2.71 -8.85
C THR A 27 -10.23 3.31 -9.79
N SER A 28 -9.27 4.05 -9.26
CA SER A 28 -8.18 4.65 -10.05
C SER A 28 -6.90 3.82 -10.09
N GLY A 29 -6.70 2.92 -9.11
CA GLY A 29 -5.43 2.21 -8.91
C GLY A 29 -4.34 3.09 -8.29
N MET A 30 -4.68 4.30 -7.84
CA MET A 30 -3.74 5.23 -7.21
C MET A 30 -3.45 4.84 -5.76
N ALA A 31 -2.18 4.87 -5.37
CA ALA A 31 -1.80 4.79 -3.96
C ALA A 31 -2.13 6.12 -3.26
N LEU A 32 -3.11 6.09 -2.35
CA LEU A 32 -3.55 7.22 -1.54
C LEU A 32 -2.61 7.51 -0.37
N GLY A 33 -1.82 6.52 0.03
CA GLY A 33 -0.78 6.65 1.04
C GLY A 33 0.12 5.42 1.04
N THR A 34 1.41 5.62 1.25
CA THR A 34 2.40 4.55 1.28
C THR A 34 3.34 4.75 2.46
N MET A 35 3.86 3.63 3.00
CA MET A 35 4.90 3.66 4.03
C MET A 35 5.82 2.45 3.85
N GLY A 36 7.12 2.65 4.01
CA GLY A 36 8.13 1.65 3.67
C GLY A 36 8.47 1.64 2.18
N GLY A 37 8.91 0.49 1.66
CA GLY A 37 9.45 0.38 0.30
C GLY A 37 10.95 0.69 0.23
N SER A 38 11.54 0.50 -0.94
CA SER A 38 12.97 0.78 -1.18
C SER A 38 13.19 1.31 -2.60
N LYS A 39 14.40 1.78 -2.92
CA LYS A 39 14.74 2.23 -4.29
C LYS A 39 14.48 1.16 -5.35
N THR A 40 14.52 -0.12 -4.98
CA THR A 40 14.26 -1.25 -5.89
C THR A 40 12.86 -1.82 -5.73
N PHE A 41 12.03 -1.26 -4.84
CA PHE A 41 10.67 -1.71 -4.56
C PHE A 41 9.73 -0.50 -4.45
N ASP A 42 9.14 -0.13 -5.59
CA ASP A 42 8.21 0.99 -5.73
C ASP A 42 6.78 0.54 -5.41
N LEU A 43 6.24 1.07 -4.31
CA LEU A 43 4.89 0.76 -3.84
C LEU A 43 3.79 1.33 -4.74
N ASN A 44 4.05 2.36 -5.55
CA ASN A 44 3.06 2.87 -6.50
C ASN A 44 2.84 1.89 -7.66
N VAL A 45 3.93 1.32 -8.19
CA VAL A 45 3.86 0.31 -9.24
C VAL A 45 3.21 -0.97 -8.70
N ALA A 46 3.60 -1.40 -7.49
CA ALA A 46 2.99 -2.56 -6.83
C ALA A 46 1.49 -2.36 -6.58
N ALA A 47 1.07 -1.15 -6.17
CA ALA A 47 -0.34 -0.80 -5.95
C ALA A 47 -1.16 -0.88 -7.24
N ALA A 48 -0.67 -0.30 -8.34
CA ALA A 48 -1.33 -0.36 -9.64
C ALA A 48 -1.49 -1.81 -10.12
N GLY A 49 -0.40 -2.60 -10.11
CA GLY A 49 -0.43 -4.00 -10.54
C GLY A 49 -1.36 -4.87 -9.68
N ASN A 50 -1.38 -4.68 -8.36
CA ASN A 50 -2.31 -5.40 -7.49
C ASN A 50 -3.76 -5.01 -7.74
N THR A 51 -4.04 -3.74 -8.06
CA THR A 51 -5.41 -3.31 -8.38
C THR A 51 -5.93 -4.05 -9.61
N ASP A 52 -5.11 -4.22 -10.63
CA ASP A 52 -5.50 -4.98 -11.83
C ASP A 52 -5.78 -6.46 -11.50
N VAL A 53 -5.01 -7.07 -10.60
CA VAL A 53 -5.26 -8.44 -10.12
C VAL A 53 -6.59 -8.55 -9.38
N VAL A 54 -6.91 -7.59 -8.51
CA VAL A 54 -8.17 -7.59 -7.74
C VAL A 54 -9.37 -7.38 -8.66
N ARG A 55 -9.26 -6.51 -9.69
CA ARG A 55 -10.34 -6.28 -10.67
C ARG A 55 -10.55 -7.45 -11.63
N ALA A 56 -9.52 -8.24 -11.88
CA ALA A 56 -9.58 -9.39 -12.77
C ALA A 56 -10.23 -10.63 -12.11
N LYS A 57 -10.62 -10.53 -10.83
CA LYS A 57 -11.33 -11.56 -10.07
C LYS A 57 -12.78 -11.16 -9.86
#